data_AF-A0A2N5Q1T5-F1
#
_entry.id   AF-A0A2N5Q1T5-F1
#
_cell.length_a   1.000
_cell.length_b   1.000
_cell.length_c   1.000
_cell.angle_alpha   90.00
_cell.angle_beta   90.00
_cell.angle_gamma   90.00
#
_symmetry.space_group_name_H-M   'P 1'
#
loop_
_entity.id
_entity.type
_entity.pdbx_description
1 polymer ?
#
loop_
_entity_poly.entity_id
_entity_poly.type
_entity_poly.pdbx_seq_one_letter_code
_entity_poly.pdbx_strand_id
1 'polypeptide(L)' 'MPVGSPKPQTIASEKYQKKAGWMTKGFKIKRELADEFAEACETAGVSQASKISELMKGFIEEVNSEK' A
#
# COMPACT_ATOMS: atom_id res chain seq x y z
N MET A 1 -2.61 -3.35 17.50
CA MET A 1 -1.61 -3.06 18.55
C MET A 1 -0.49 -4.06 18.37
N PRO A 2 0.78 -3.64 18.29
CA PRO A 2 1.92 -4.54 18.26
C PRO A 2 1.83 -5.47 19.48
N VAL A 3 1.89 -6.77 19.20
CA VAL A 3 1.75 -7.81 20.21
C VAL A 3 3.08 -7.94 20.92
N GLY A 4 3.11 -7.78 22.25
CA GLY A 4 4.33 -7.91 23.08
C GLY A 4 4.78 -6.59 23.73
N SER A 5 6.11 -6.40 23.88
CA SER A 5 6.75 -5.20 24.42
C SER A 5 7.40 -4.36 23.32
N PRO A 6 6.62 -3.54 22.57
CA PRO A 6 7.13 -2.71 21.49
C PRO A 6 8.00 -1.56 22.02
N LYS A 7 9.02 -1.17 21.25
CA LYS A 7 9.84 0.01 21.56
C LYS A 7 8.97 1.28 21.49
N PRO A 8 9.28 2.33 22.27
CA PRO A 8 8.55 3.61 22.24
C PRO A 8 8.44 4.22 20.82
N GLN A 9 9.47 4.05 19.99
CA GLN A 9 9.47 4.50 18.60
C GLN A 9 8.40 3.81 17.75
N THR A 10 8.18 2.50 17.94
CA THR A 10 7.16 1.73 17.21
C THR A 10 5.76 2.21 17.56
N ILE A 11 5.50 2.53 18.83
CA ILE A 11 4.22 3.07 19.30
C ILE A 11 3.95 4.45 18.70
N ALA A 12 4.98 5.31 18.64
CA ALA A 12 4.87 6.65 18.05
C ALA A 12 4.55 6.58 16.55
N SER A 13 5.26 5.73 15.79
CA SER A 13 5.00 5.52 14.37
C SER A 13 3.60 4.98 14.10
N GLU A 14 3.10 4.01 14.89
CA GLU A 14 1.74 3.49 14.73
C GLU A 14 0.67 4.55 15.05
N LYS A 15 0.87 5.36 16.11
CA LYS A 15 -0.04 6.48 16.42
C LYS A 15 -0.13 7.47 15.27
N TYR A 16 1.01 7.80 14.65
CA TYR A 16 1.05 8.67 13.48
C TYR A 16 0.34 8.05 12.27
N GLN A 17 0.64 6.79 11.95
CA GLN A 17 0.02 6.06 10.83
C GLN A 17 -1.50 6.02 10.98
N LYS A 18 -2.02 5.73 12.18
CA LYS A 18 -3.47 5.78 12.46
C LYS A 18 -4.05 7.17 12.30
N LYS A 19 -3.38 8.21 12.81
CA LYS A 19 -3.84 9.60 12.68
C LYS A 19 -3.88 10.05 11.22
N ALA A 20 -2.93 9.60 10.41
CA ALA A 20 -2.86 9.90 8.99
C ALA A 20 -3.71 8.95 8.12
N GLY A 21 -4.52 8.06 8.72
CA GLY A 21 -5.48 7.21 8.01
C GLY A 21 -4.87 6.03 7.27
N TRP A 22 -3.61 5.68 7.53
CA TRP A 22 -2.95 4.56 6.86
C TRP A 22 -3.53 3.23 7.36
N MET A 23 -3.94 2.37 6.44
CA MET A 23 -4.44 1.04 6.74
C MET A 23 -3.76 0.00 5.85
N THR A 24 -3.42 -1.16 6.42
CA THR A 24 -2.92 -2.30 5.64
C THR A 24 -4.09 -3.20 5.26
N LYS A 25 -4.38 -3.28 3.97
CA LYS A 25 -5.27 -4.30 3.40
C LYS A 25 -4.41 -5.29 2.64
N GLY A 26 -4.37 -6.54 3.11
CA GLY A 26 -3.65 -7.62 2.45
C GLY A 26 -4.58 -8.42 1.54
N PHE A 27 -4.13 -8.70 0.33
CA PHE A 27 -4.77 -9.61 -0.62
C PHE A 27 -3.72 -10.63 -1.10
N LYS A 28 -4.17 -11.82 -1.51
CA LYS A 28 -3.28 -12.86 -2.05
C LYS A 28 -3.11 -12.63 -3.54
N ILE A 29 -1.87 -12.60 -4.02
CA ILE A 29 -1.51 -12.57 -5.44
C ILE A 29 -0.48 -13.66 -5.75
N LYS A 30 -0.35 -14.01 -7.03
CA LYS A 30 0.70 -14.92 -7.48
C LYS A 30 2.07 -14.27 -7.25
N ARG A 31 3.05 -15.07 -6.83
CA ARG A 31 4.43 -14.61 -6.59
C ARG A 31 5.03 -13.98 -7.84
N GLU A 32 4.95 -14.67 -8.97
CA GLU A 32 5.46 -14.21 -10.26
C GLU A 32 4.95 -12.80 -10.60
N LEU A 33 3.64 -12.56 -10.45
CA LEU A 33 3.04 -11.25 -10.69
C LEU A 33 3.58 -10.17 -9.72
N ALA A 34 3.79 -10.51 -8.46
CA ALA A 34 4.33 -9.57 -7.48
C ALA A 34 5.78 -9.18 -7.80
N ASP A 35 6.58 -10.16 -8.21
CA ASP A 35 7.99 -9.98 -8.56
C ASP A 35 8.12 -9.16 -9.85
N GLU A 36 7.35 -9.50 -10.90
CA GLU A 36 7.30 -8.72 -12.15
C GLU A 36 6.86 -7.27 -11.91
N PHE A 37 5.87 -7.06 -11.03
CA PHE A 37 5.43 -5.70 -10.67
C PHE A 37 6.51 -4.93 -9.91
N ALA A 38 7.28 -5.60 -9.06
CA ALA A 38 8.39 -4.99 -8.35
C ALA A 38 9.48 -4.52 -9.32
N GLU A 39 9.91 -5.39 -10.24
CA GLU A 39 10.91 -5.07 -11.27
C GLU A 39 10.46 -3.93 -12.18
N ALA A 40 9.19 -3.93 -12.58
CA ALA A 40 8.61 -2.85 -13.39
C ALA A 40 8.61 -1.51 -12.63
N CYS A 41 8.29 -1.51 -11.33
CA CYS A 41 8.32 -0.31 -10.50
C CYS A 41 9.74 0.22 -10.32
N GLU A 42 10.73 -0.65 -10.11
CA GLU A 42 12.14 -0.29 -10.01
C GLU A 42 12.66 0.33 -11.31
N THR A 43 12.34 -0.30 -12.45
CA THR A 43 12.71 0.20 -13.78
C THR A 43 12.08 1.57 -14.06
N ALA A 44 10.82 1.78 -13.64
CA ALA A 44 10.13 3.05 -13.79
C ALA A 44 10.51 4.11 -12.74
N GLY A 45 11.33 3.76 -11.73
CA GLY A 45 11.74 4.67 -10.66
C GLY A 45 10.59 5.09 -9.74
N VAL A 46 9.55 4.25 -9.59
CA VAL A 46 8.39 4.53 -8.74
C VAL A 46 8.28 3.52 -7.60
N SER A 47 7.66 3.91 -6.48
CA SER A 47 7.35 2.95 -5.43
C SER A 47 6.12 2.10 -5.79
N GLN A 48 6.16 0.82 -5.45
CA GLN A 48 5.02 -0.10 -5.61
C GLN A 48 3.75 0.46 -4.98
N ALA A 49 3.84 1.01 -3.77
CA ALA A 49 2.70 1.61 -3.07
C ALA A 49 2.12 2.81 -3.82
N SER A 50 2.96 3.68 -4.40
CA SER A 50 2.49 4.81 -5.20
C SER A 50 1.78 4.33 -6.47
N LYS A 51 2.36 3.34 -7.18
CA LYS A 51 1.77 2.85 -8.42
C LYS A 51 0.46 2.10 -8.17
N ILE A 52 0.37 1.28 -7.12
CA ILE A 52 -0.89 0.66 -6.69
C ILE A 52 -1.93 1.74 -6.36
N SER A 53 -1.55 2.78 -5.64
CA SER A 53 -2.48 3.87 -5.28
C SER A 53 -3.03 4.60 -6.50
N GLU A 54 -2.20 4.81 -7.52
CA GLU A 54 -2.60 5.38 -8.82
C GLU A 54 -3.61 4.47 -9.54
N LEU A 55 -3.30 3.18 -9.66
CA LEU A 55 -4.18 2.20 -10.31
C LEU A 55 -5.53 2.08 -9.60
N MET A 56 -5.52 2.07 -8.26
CA MET A 56 -6.76 2.04 -7.46
C MET A 56 -7.63 3.28 -7.70
N LYS A 57 -7.02 4.48 -7.76
CA LYS A 57 -7.76 5.72 -8.05
C LYS A 57 -8.35 5.71 -9.45
N GLY A 58 -7.56 5.32 -10.45
CA GLY A 58 -8.03 5.22 -11.83
C GLY A 58 -9.24 4.30 -11.96
N PHE A 59 -9.20 3.13 -11.33
CA PHE A 59 -10.34 2.20 -11.34
C PHE A 59 -11.57 2.75 -10.59
N ILE A 60 -11.39 3.47 -9.48
CA ILE A 60 -12.49 4.12 -8.75
C ILE A 60 -13.16 5.20 -9.63
N GLU A 61 -12.35 6.00 -10.33
CA GLU A 61 -12.84 7.05 -11.22
C GLU A 61 -13.60 6.46 -12.42
N GLU A 62 -13.05 5.43 -13.05
CA GLU A 62 -13.69 4.66 -14.14
C GLU A 62 -15.09 4.20 -13.71
N VAL A 63 -15.18 3.44 -12.61
CA VAL A 63 -16.45 2.89 -12.11
C VAL A 63 -17.46 3.97 -11.70
N ASN A 64 -17.00 5.12 -11.19
CA ASN A 64 -17.88 6.23 -10.82
C ASN A 64 -18.34 7.05 -12.02
N SER A 65 -17.55 7.09 -13.09
CA SER A 65 -17.90 7.81 -14.32
C SER A 65 -18.92 7.08 -15.19
N GLU A 66 -19.03 5.75 -15.02
CA GLU A 66 -20.02 4.90 -15.70
C GLU A 66 -21.37 4.81 -14.96
N LYS A 67 -21.51 5.46 -13.80
CA LYS A 67 -22.75 5.56 -13.01
C LYS A 67 -23.50 6.86 -13.28
#